data_AF-A0A972AKG1-F1
#
_entry.id   AF-A0A972AKG1-F1
#
_cell.length_a   1.000
_cell.length_b   1.000
_cell.length_c   1.000
_cell.angle_alpha   90.00
_cell.angle_beta   90.00
_cell.angle_gamma   90.00
#
_symmetry.space_group_name_H-M   'P 1'
#
loop_
_entity.id
_entity.type
_entity.pdbx_description
1 polymer ?
#
loop_
_entity_poly.entity_id
_entity_poly.type
_entity_poly.pdbx_seq_one_letter_code
_entity_poly.pdbx_strand_id
1 'polypeptide(L)'
;MNENAVIRVKRKSQYTGSLSKFKIIIDGSLAGKIKDGETSEYRVVPGRHTVYVKLSWDWTRSRILTLDLEPGQVVDLDCGNRNGFWIVLIPVLAPLIRFYSPAGKENAYMYYLFGLATALYLAASVIPSFFVYLKKGRCPQG
;
A
#
# COMPACT_ATOMS: atom_id res chain seq x y z
N MET A 1 2.66 22.18 31.28
CA MET A 1 2.91 20.81 30.80
C MET A 1 2.38 20.76 29.38
N ASN A 2 3.22 20.52 28.36
CA ASN A 2 2.71 20.38 27.00
C ASN A 2 2.07 19.01 26.89
N GLU A 3 0.75 18.96 26.73
CA GLU A 3 0.05 17.71 26.48
C GLU A 3 0.48 17.16 25.13
N ASN A 4 1.03 15.94 25.12
CA ASN A 4 1.43 15.29 23.87
C ASN A 4 0.20 14.99 23.00
N ALA A 5 0.35 15.11 21.69
CA ALA A 5 -0.64 14.64 20.73
C ALA A 5 -0.43 13.15 20.42
N VAL A 6 -1.47 12.48 19.93
CA VAL A 6 -1.43 11.04 19.60
C VAL A 6 -1.85 10.83 18.16
N ILE A 7 -0.98 10.17 17.39
CA ILE A 7 -1.30 9.66 16.05
C ILE A 7 -1.61 8.17 16.19
N ARG A 8 -2.87 7.80 15.98
CA ARG A 8 -3.30 6.40 15.94
C ARG A 8 -3.36 5.93 14.50
N VAL A 9 -2.61 4.89 14.16
CA VAL A 9 -2.61 4.30 12.82
C VAL A 9 -3.24 2.93 12.88
N LYS A 10 -4.32 2.73 12.12
CA LYS A 10 -5.02 1.46 11.98
C LYS A 10 -4.76 0.89 10.60
N ARG A 11 -4.27 -0.35 10.55
CA ARG A 11 -4.14 -1.09 9.30
C ARG A 11 -5.41 -1.90 9.03
N LYS A 12 -6.03 -1.67 7.88
CA LYS A 12 -7.15 -2.51 7.42
C LYS A 12 -6.65 -3.94 7.20
N SER A 13 -7.35 -4.93 7.78
CA SER A 13 -7.04 -6.34 7.50
C SER A 13 -7.43 -6.67 6.07
N GLN A 14 -6.46 -7.12 5.29
CA GLN A 14 -6.64 -7.50 3.88
C GLN A 14 -5.81 -8.74 3.57
N TYR A 15 -6.41 -9.69 2.85
CA TYR A 15 -5.69 -10.86 2.33
C TYR A 15 -4.47 -10.44 1.48
N THR A 16 -4.60 -9.35 0.70
CA THR A 16 -3.52 -8.82 -0.14
C THR A 16 -2.44 -8.13 0.69
N GLY A 17 -1.31 -8.82 0.89
CA GLY A 17 -0.16 -8.28 1.62
C GLY A 17 -0.19 -8.51 3.13
N SER A 18 -1.04 -9.42 3.63
CA SER A 18 -1.13 -9.79 5.05
C SER A 18 0.23 -10.23 5.65
N LEU A 19 1.04 -10.93 4.86
CA LEU A 19 2.38 -11.38 5.26
C LEU A 19 3.42 -10.25 5.37
N SER A 20 3.17 -9.08 4.77
CA SER A 20 4.09 -7.95 4.79
C SER A 20 3.76 -6.97 5.91
N LYS A 21 4.76 -6.58 6.69
CA LYS A 21 4.62 -5.49 7.69
C LYS A 21 4.73 -4.13 7.01
N PHE A 22 3.93 -3.16 7.44
CA PHE A 22 4.05 -1.78 7.01
C PHE A 22 4.96 -1.03 7.97
N LYS A 23 5.85 -0.19 7.46
CA LYS A 23 6.70 0.72 8.22
C LYS A 23 5.99 2.08 8.30
N ILE A 24 5.85 2.61 9.51
CA ILE A 24 5.26 3.93 9.76
C ILE A 24 6.40 4.91 9.91
N ILE A 25 6.41 5.94 9.09
CA ILE A 25 7.42 7.00 9.10
C ILE A 25 6.76 8.29 9.56
N ILE A 26 7.33 8.91 10.59
CA ILE A 26 6.90 10.21 11.14
C ILE A 26 8.11 11.13 11.09
N ASP A 27 7.97 12.30 10.46
CA ASP A 27 9.04 13.30 10.28
C ASP A 27 10.33 12.73 9.70
N GLY A 28 10.18 11.81 8.74
CA GLY A 28 11.30 11.13 8.09
C GLY A 28 11.93 9.99 8.90
N SER A 29 11.54 9.79 10.15
CA SER A 29 12.08 8.76 11.04
C SER A 29 11.14 7.54 11.18
N LEU A 30 11.71 6.34 11.25
CA LEU A 30 10.93 5.11 11.44
C LEU A 30 10.34 5.09 12.86
N ALA A 31 9.03 5.34 12.96
CA ALA A 31 8.30 5.32 14.23
C ALA A 31 7.96 3.88 14.66
N GLY A 32 7.67 3.00 13.71
CA GLY A 32 7.36 1.61 14.02
C GLY A 32 6.95 0.76 12.83
N LYS A 33 6.50 -0.46 13.13
CA LYS A 33 5.96 -1.40 12.14
C LYS A 33 4.60 -1.90 12.58
N ILE A 34 3.66 -2.01 11.65
CA ILE A 34 2.29 -2.43 11.88
C ILE A 34 1.94 -3.67 11.04
N LYS A 35 1.41 -4.71 11.69
CA LYS A 35 0.94 -5.96 11.06
C LYS A 35 -0.47 -5.80 10.51
N ASP A 36 -0.92 -6.79 9.75
CA ASP A 36 -2.28 -6.81 9.23
C ASP A 36 -3.31 -6.76 10.35
N GLY A 37 -4.31 -5.88 10.22
CA GLY A 37 -5.37 -5.68 11.23
C GLY A 37 -4.93 -4.98 12.52
N GLU A 38 -3.63 -4.69 12.69
CA GLU A 38 -3.11 -4.06 13.91
C GLU A 38 -3.44 -2.56 13.96
N THR A 39 -3.48 -2.02 15.18
CA THR A 39 -3.59 -0.59 15.45
C THR A 39 -2.42 -0.19 16.35
N SER A 40 -1.71 0.88 16.00
CA SER A 40 -0.56 1.36 16.75
C SER A 40 -0.71 2.85 17.05
N GLU A 41 -0.29 3.27 18.24
CA GLU A 41 -0.37 4.66 18.69
C GLU A 41 1.03 5.25 18.86
N TYR A 42 1.21 6.48 18.39
CA TYR A 42 2.47 7.21 18.46
C TYR A 42 2.23 8.55 19.15
N ARG A 43 2.89 8.76 20.29
CA ARG A 43 2.88 10.04 20.99
C ARG A 43 3.89 10.98 20.33
N VAL A 44 3.44 12.16 19.96
CA VAL A 44 4.26 13.20 19.33
C VAL A 44 4.04 14.53 20.04
N VAL A 45 5.00 15.43 19.88
CA VAL A 45 4.87 16.81 20.37
C VAL A 45 3.74 17.50 19.60
N PRO A 46 3.00 18.45 20.17
CA PRO A 46 2.06 19.26 19.39
C PRO A 46 2.78 20.07 18.31
N GLY A 47 2.13 20.21 17.14
CA GLY A 47 2.65 20.96 16.01
C GLY A 47 2.49 20.23 14.68
N ARG A 48 3.27 20.68 13.69
CA ARG A 48 3.21 20.17 12.33
C ARG A 48 4.07 18.92 12.16
N HIS A 49 3.44 17.82 11.77
CA HIS A 49 4.08 16.53 11.53
C HIS A 49 3.80 15.99 10.14
N THR A 50 4.76 15.27 9.58
CA THR A 50 4.58 14.54 8.32
C THR A 50 4.54 13.04 8.56
N VAL A 51 3.52 12.38 8.03
CA VAL A 51 3.30 10.94 8.22
C VAL A 51 3.14 10.26 6.87
N TYR A 52 3.85 9.15 6.67
CA TYR A 52 3.62 8.27 5.54
C TYR A 52 3.92 6.82 5.93
N VAL A 53 3.34 5.89 5.18
CA VAL A 53 3.60 4.46 5.36
C VAL A 53 4.39 3.91 4.18
N LYS A 54 5.23 2.92 4.45
CA LYS A 54 6.07 2.24 3.47
C LYS A 54 5.95 0.73 3.61
N LEU A 55 5.98 -0.01 2.51
CA LEU A 55 6.12 -1.47 2.56
C LEU A 55 7.51 -1.86 3.09
N SER A 56 7.61 -2.95 3.85
CA SER A 56 8.90 -3.32 4.46
C SER A 56 9.95 -3.79 3.47
N TRP A 57 9.54 -4.55 2.45
CA TRP A 57 10.40 -5.16 1.41
C TRP A 57 10.64 -4.23 0.20
N ASP A 58 9.85 -3.17 0.09
CA ASP A 58 9.73 -2.42 -1.15
C ASP A 58 10.04 -0.92 -0.93
N TRP A 59 10.48 -0.22 -1.98
CA TRP A 59 10.64 1.25 -1.97
C TRP A 59 9.31 2.01 -2.04
N THR A 60 8.21 1.28 -2.18
CA THR A 60 6.82 1.73 -2.18
C THR A 60 6.38 2.43 -0.91
N ARG A 61 5.92 3.68 -1.06
CA ARG A 61 5.33 4.51 -0.01
C ARG A 61 3.96 5.07 -0.39
N SER A 62 3.16 5.37 0.63
CA SER A 62 1.93 6.17 0.47
C SER A 62 2.25 7.64 0.17
N ARG A 63 1.20 8.39 -0.18
CA ARG A 63 1.23 9.86 -0.12
C ARG A 63 1.63 10.32 1.29
N ILE A 64 2.42 11.39 1.36
CA ILE A 64 2.76 12.07 2.61
C ILE A 64 1.54 12.85 3.08
N LEU A 65 1.13 12.61 4.32
CA LEU A 65 0.08 13.34 4.99
C LEU A 65 0.71 14.32 5.98
N THR A 66 0.42 15.61 5.82
CA THR A 66 0.81 16.63 6.78
C THR A 66 -0.32 16.83 7.77
N LEU A 67 -0.03 16.70 9.05
CA LEU A 67 -0.96 16.90 10.16
C LEU A 67 -0.51 18.11 10.97
N ASP A 68 -1.46 18.92 11.40
CA ASP A 68 -1.24 19.96 12.40
C ASP A 68 -1.95 19.49 13.67
N LEU A 69 -1.19 19.28 14.75
CA LEU A 69 -1.66 18.63 15.97
C LEU A 69 -1.69 19.61 17.14
N GLU A 70 -2.86 19.76 17.74
CA GLU A 70 -3.05 20.52 18.97
C GLU A 70 -2.64 19.69 20.20
N PRO A 71 -2.32 20.33 21.35
CA PRO A 71 -2.06 19.63 22.60
C PRO A 71 -3.21 18.70 22.99
N GLY A 72 -2.89 17.46 23.34
CA GLY A 72 -3.88 16.43 23.72
C GLY A 72 -4.72 15.87 22.55
N GLN A 73 -4.51 16.33 21.32
CA GLN A 73 -5.29 15.88 20.17
C GLN A 73 -4.96 14.43 19.79
N VAL A 74 -6.00 13.64 19.53
CA VAL A 74 -5.87 12.29 18.97
C VAL A 74 -6.34 12.30 17.52
N VAL A 75 -5.49 11.84 16.60
CA VAL A 75 -5.81 11.71 15.18
C VAL A 75 -5.75 10.26 14.77
N ASP A 76 -6.89 9.74 14.31
CA ASP A 76 -6.96 8.42 13.71
C ASP A 76 -6.59 8.48 12.22
N LEU A 77 -5.73 7.57 11.80
CA LEU A 77 -5.29 7.36 10.42
C LEU A 77 -5.57 5.92 10.02
N ASP A 78 -6.12 5.74 8.81
CA ASP A 78 -6.32 4.43 8.20
C ASP A 78 -5.25 4.19 7.13
N CYS A 79 -4.62 3.02 7.16
CA CYS A 79 -3.73 2.56 6.11
C CYS A 79 -4.11 1.17 5.57
N GLY A 80 -3.70 0.89 4.34
CA GLY A 80 -4.00 -0.38 3.69
C GLY A 80 -3.51 -0.44 2.25
N ASN A 81 -3.83 -1.55 1.60
CA ASN A 81 -3.56 -1.81 0.20
C ASN A 81 -4.76 -1.40 -0.67
N ARG A 82 -4.53 -0.67 -1.75
CA ARG A 82 -5.57 -0.19 -2.68
C ARG A 82 -6.00 -1.29 -3.66
N ASN A 83 -5.09 -2.20 -4.00
CA ASN A 83 -5.31 -3.17 -5.06
C ASN A 83 -5.91 -4.48 -4.49
N GLY A 84 -7.05 -4.87 -5.06
CA GLY A 84 -7.69 -6.16 -4.81
C GLY A 84 -7.01 -7.29 -5.58
N PHE A 85 -7.35 -8.53 -5.21
CA PHE A 85 -6.81 -9.78 -5.77
C PHE A 85 -6.87 -9.91 -7.31
N TRP A 86 -7.71 -9.09 -7.98
CA TRP A 86 -7.95 -9.10 -9.43
C TRP A 86 -6.72 -8.86 -10.31
N ILE A 87 -5.70 -8.11 -9.84
CA ILE A 87 -4.45 -7.94 -10.60
C ILE A 87 -3.66 -9.26 -10.72
N VAL A 88 -3.89 -10.22 -9.82
CA VAL A 88 -3.22 -11.53 -9.84
C VAL A 88 -3.92 -12.53 -10.78
N LEU A 89 -5.18 -12.30 -11.16
CA LEU A 89 -5.95 -13.22 -12.02
C LEU A 89 -5.60 -13.11 -13.51
N ILE A 90 -5.14 -11.95 -13.97
CA ILE A 90 -4.77 -11.70 -15.36
C ILE A 90 -3.65 -12.64 -15.86
N PRO A 91 -2.54 -12.86 -15.12
CA PRO A 91 -1.49 -13.78 -15.56
C PRO A 91 -1.88 -15.27 -15.52
N VAL A 92 -2.99 -15.65 -14.86
CA VAL A 92 -3.50 -17.04 -14.85
C VAL A 92 -4.39 -17.34 -16.05
N LEU A 93 -5.15 -16.36 -16.54
CA LEU A 93 -6.06 -16.54 -17.67
C LEU A 93 -5.33 -16.55 -19.04
N ALA A 94 -4.25 -15.79 -19.18
CA ALA A 94 -3.46 -15.75 -20.42
C ALA A 94 -2.91 -17.13 -20.90
N PRO A 95 -2.35 -18.00 -20.02
CA PRO A 95 -1.95 -19.35 -20.43
C PRO A 95 -3.14 -20.31 -20.65
N LEU A 96 -4.33 -20.04 -20.09
CA LEU A 96 -5.53 -20.83 -20.39
C LEU A 96 -6.07 -20.54 -21.79
N ILE A 97 -5.99 -19.28 -22.25
CA ILE A 97 -6.28 -18.90 -23.65
C ILE A 97 -5.31 -19.60 -24.62
N ARG A 98 -4.04 -19.79 -24.23
CA ARG A 98 -3.01 -20.55 -24.96
C ARG A 98 -3.34 -22.04 -25.10
N PHE A 99 -4.07 -22.63 -24.15
CA PHE A 99 -4.50 -24.03 -24.23
C PHE A 99 -5.69 -24.23 -25.17
N TYR A 100 -6.57 -23.22 -25.28
CA TYR A 100 -7.84 -23.34 -26.02
C TYR A 100 -7.80 -22.81 -27.47
N SER A 101 -6.72 -22.15 -27.92
CA SER A 101 -6.61 -21.61 -29.28
C SER A 101 -5.60 -22.42 -30.12
N PRO A 102 -6.05 -23.33 -31.00
CA PRO A 102 -5.20 -24.13 -31.87
C PRO A 102 -4.90 -23.39 -33.19
N ALA A 103 -4.57 -22.09 -33.13
CA ALA A 103 -4.34 -21.29 -34.33
C ALA A 103 -2.85 -21.26 -34.71
N GLY A 104 -2.51 -21.97 -35.79
CA GLY A 104 -1.41 -21.73 -36.74
C GLY A 104 -0.06 -21.26 -36.20
N LYS A 105 0.97 -22.12 -36.31
CA LYS A 105 2.38 -21.89 -35.94
C LYS A 105 3.11 -20.80 -36.76
N GLU A 106 2.45 -19.74 -37.20
CA GLU A 106 3.07 -18.85 -38.19
C GLU A 106 3.84 -17.67 -37.59
N ASN A 107 3.64 -17.29 -36.32
CA ASN A 107 4.35 -16.13 -35.75
C ASN A 107 4.80 -16.32 -34.30
N ALA A 108 5.76 -17.23 -34.08
CA ALA A 108 6.44 -17.43 -32.80
C ALA A 108 6.93 -16.11 -32.16
N TYR A 109 7.43 -15.18 -32.99
CA TYR A 109 7.96 -13.88 -32.58
C TYR A 109 6.91 -12.96 -31.94
N MET A 110 5.68 -12.97 -32.45
CA MET A 110 4.59 -12.17 -31.87
C MET A 110 4.28 -12.60 -30.43
N TYR A 111 4.38 -13.89 -30.12
CA TYR A 111 4.17 -14.38 -28.75
C TYR A 111 5.29 -13.96 -27.79
N TYR A 112 6.55 -13.95 -28.24
CA TYR A 112 7.65 -13.44 -27.42
C TYR A 112 7.51 -11.94 -27.17
N LEU A 113 7.07 -11.17 -28.18
CA LEU A 113 6.74 -9.75 -28.02
C LEU A 113 5.60 -9.53 -27.03
N PHE A 114 4.51 -10.29 -27.11
CA PHE A 114 3.40 -10.21 -26.15
C PHE A 114 3.81 -10.64 -24.74
N GLY A 115 4.61 -11.71 -24.61
CA GLY A 115 5.18 -12.17 -23.34
C GLY A 115 6.12 -11.13 -22.72
N LEU A 116 6.96 -10.49 -23.53
CA LEU A 116 7.85 -9.41 -23.10
C LEU A 116 7.05 -8.16 -22.71
N ALA A 117 6.05 -7.77 -23.51
CA ALA A 117 5.19 -6.62 -23.21
C ALA A 117 4.38 -6.83 -21.93
N THR A 118 3.88 -8.05 -21.69
CA THR A 118 3.20 -8.40 -20.43
C THR A 118 4.16 -8.44 -19.25
N ALA A 119 5.37 -8.98 -19.41
CA ALA A 119 6.40 -8.93 -18.37
C ALA A 119 6.81 -7.49 -18.04
N LEU A 120 6.99 -6.62 -19.05
CA LEU A 120 7.28 -5.19 -18.88
C LEU A 120 6.10 -4.45 -18.24
N TYR A 121 4.87 -4.76 -18.64
CA TYR A 121 3.67 -4.21 -18.01
C TYR A 121 3.54 -4.63 -16.54
N LEU A 122 3.83 -5.89 -16.21
CA LEU A 122 3.86 -6.36 -14.83
C LEU A 122 4.96 -5.67 -14.02
N ALA A 123 6.17 -5.57 -14.59
CA ALA A 123 7.28 -4.85 -13.97
C ALA A 123 6.96 -3.36 -13.77
N ALA A 124 6.29 -2.72 -14.74
CA ALA A 124 5.86 -1.33 -14.65
C ALA A 124 4.64 -1.16 -13.72
N SER A 125 3.77 -2.17 -13.58
CA SER A 125 2.62 -2.14 -12.67
C SER A 125 3.03 -2.15 -11.20
N VAL A 126 4.30 -2.44 -10.89
CA VAL A 126 4.96 -2.15 -9.62
C VAL A 126 5.22 -0.64 -9.48
N ILE A 127 4.24 0.22 -9.86
CA ILE A 127 4.31 1.64 -9.54
C ILE A 127 4.17 1.75 -8.02
N PRO A 128 5.22 2.20 -7.31
CA PRO A 128 5.28 2.11 -5.87
C PRO A 128 4.11 2.86 -5.20
N SER A 129 3.67 3.97 -5.78
CA SER A 129 2.65 4.83 -5.16
C SER A 129 1.20 4.33 -5.27
N PHE A 130 0.91 3.26 -6.04
CA PHE A 130 -0.47 2.80 -6.26
C PHE A 130 -0.98 1.79 -5.24
N PHE A 131 -0.09 1.01 -4.62
CA PHE A 131 -0.51 -0.08 -3.75
C PHE A 131 -0.87 0.39 -2.36
N VAL A 132 -0.12 1.31 -1.74
CA VAL A 132 -0.35 1.65 -0.33
C VAL A 132 -1.00 3.01 -0.18
N TYR A 133 -2.07 3.09 0.62
CA TYR A 133 -2.69 4.35 1.00
C TYR A 133 -2.54 4.63 2.50
N LEU A 134 -2.51 5.91 2.82
CA LEU A 134 -2.69 6.46 4.16
C LEU A 134 -3.72 7.59 4.03
N LYS A 135 -4.73 7.59 4.90
CA LYS A 135 -5.75 8.64 4.94
C LYS A 135 -6.18 8.89 6.37
N LYS A 136 -6.76 10.06 6.64
CA LYS A 136 -7.41 10.33 7.93
C LYS A 136 -8.58 9.35 8.10
N GLY A 137 -8.66 8.72 9.28
CA GLY A 137 -9.76 7.85 9.66
C GLY A 137 -11.06 8.64 9.64
N ARG A 138 -12.17 7.98 9.30
CA ARG A 138 -13.49 8.59 9.48
C ARG A 138 -13.72 8.72 10.98
N CYS A 139 -13.98 9.95 11.44
CA CYS A 139 -14.58 10.19 12.75
C CYS A 139 -15.81 9.27 12.85
N PRO A 140 -16.00 8.49 13.93
CA PRO A 140 -17.24 7.76 14.11
C PRO A 140 -18.37 8.78 14.05
N GLN A 141 -19.17 8.73 12.97
CA GLN A 141 -20.45 9.39 12.99
C GLN A 141 -21.29 8.57 13.97
N GLY A 142 -21.45 9.13 15.16
CA GLY A 142 -22.41 8.65 16.16
C GLY A 142 -23.82 8.77 15.64
#